data_AF-A0A0G0G4G9-F1
#
_entry.id   AF-A0A0G0G4G9-F1
#
_cell.length_a   1.000
_cell.length_b   1.000
_cell.length_c   1.000
_cell.angle_alpha   90.00
_cell.angle_beta   90.00
_cell.angle_gamma   90.00
#
_symmetry.space_group_name_H-M   'P 1'
#
loop_
_entity.id
_entity.type
_entity.pdbx_description
1 polymer ?
#
loop_
_entity_poly.entity_id
_entity_poly.type
_entity_poly.pdbx_seq_one_letter_code
_entity_poly.pdbx_strand_id
1 'polypeptide(L)'
;MYNLFLRKGFDINEEKIRVRLQLHSTHNEKKEKLFWSKMLNIPLNQFSKSTITNPNNKRKRLEYRGTCTIKYYDVKLLLQITGIYSFFGKLF
;
A
#
# COMPACT_ATOMS: atom_id res chain seq x y z
N MET A 1 13.39 2.91 10.19
CA MET A 1 12.61 3.92 9.45
C MET A 1 12.29 3.35 8.07
N TYR A 2 11.07 2.85 7.88
CA TYR A 2 10.63 2.15 6.68
C TYR A 2 10.10 3.18 5.66
N ASN A 3 10.97 3.59 4.74
CA ASN A 3 10.65 4.60 3.73
C ASN A 3 10.09 3.94 2.47
N LEU A 4 8.92 4.37 2.05
CA LEU A 4 8.32 3.98 0.78
C LEU A 4 9.24 4.42 -0.37
N PHE A 5 9.56 3.52 -1.30
CA PHE A 5 10.42 3.83 -2.46
C PHE A 5 9.92 5.05 -3.24
N LEU A 6 8.59 5.21 -3.33
CA LEU A 6 7.95 6.35 -3.99
C LEU A 6 8.43 7.71 -3.45
N ARG A 7 8.63 7.83 -2.12
CA ARG A 7 9.11 9.05 -1.45
C ARG A 7 10.57 9.39 -1.77
N LYS A 8 11.37 8.38 -2.14
CA LYS A 8 12.79 8.54 -2.44
C LYS A 8 13.05 8.79 -3.92
N GLY A 9 12.23 8.19 -4.79
CA GLY A 9 12.44 8.22 -6.24
C GLY A 9 11.74 9.38 -6.95
N PHE A 10 10.71 9.97 -6.34
CA PHE A 10 9.85 10.94 -7.01
C PHE A 10 9.42 12.06 -6.06
N ASP A 11 9.23 13.25 -6.61
CA ASP A 11 8.54 14.34 -5.92
C ASP A 11 7.04 14.06 -5.95
N ILE A 12 6.47 13.74 -4.79
CA ILE A 12 5.08 13.32 -4.65
C ILE A 12 4.34 14.18 -3.62
N ASN A 13 3.06 14.40 -3.87
CA ASN A 13 2.17 14.96 -2.86
C ASN A 13 1.66 13.83 -1.95
N GLU A 14 2.16 13.78 -0.70
CA GLU A 14 1.77 12.80 0.32
C GLU A 14 0.25 12.69 0.50
N GLU A 15 -0.50 13.79 0.36
CA GLU A 15 -1.96 13.81 0.54
C GLU A 15 -2.71 13.01 -0.52
N LYS A 16 -2.10 12.70 -1.66
CA LYS A 16 -2.69 11.87 -2.72
C LYS A 16 -2.56 10.37 -2.44
N ILE A 17 -1.76 9.97 -1.47
CA ILE A 17 -1.58 8.57 -1.12
C ILE A 17 -2.92 8.01 -0.60
N ARG A 18 -3.31 6.84 -1.10
CA ARG A 18 -4.48 6.11 -0.62
C ARG A 18 -4.07 4.71 -0.24
N VAL A 19 -4.49 4.27 0.93
CA VAL A 19 -4.16 2.95 1.45
C VAL A 19 -5.42 2.09 1.52
N ARG A 20 -5.32 0.84 1.07
CA ARG A 20 -6.36 -0.17 1.26
C ARG A 20 -5.74 -1.38 1.93
N LEU A 21 -6.36 -1.83 3.01
CA LEU A 21 -5.99 -3.08 3.66
C LEU A 21 -6.86 -4.22 3.14
N GLN A 22 -6.25 -5.38 2.93
CA GLN A 22 -6.92 -6.65 2.74
C GLN A 22 -6.71 -7.47 4.02
N LEU A 23 -7.79 -7.70 4.75
CA LEU A 23 -7.79 -8.31 6.06
C LEU A 23 -8.63 -9.59 6.05
N HIS A 24 -8.34 -10.49 6.99
CA HIS A 24 -9.25 -11.57 7.31
C HIS A 24 -10.31 -11.13 8.32
N SER A 25 -11.45 -11.81 8.34
CA SER A 25 -12.53 -11.55 9.31
C SER A 25 -12.10 -11.75 10.77
N THR A 26 -10.99 -12.46 11.01
CA THR A 26 -10.37 -12.63 12.33
C THR A 26 -9.56 -11.41 12.79
N HIS A 27 -9.25 -10.47 11.91
CA HIS A 27 -8.43 -9.29 12.24
C HIS A 27 -9.28 -8.15 12.79
N ASN A 28 -8.70 -7.38 13.70
CA ASN A 28 -9.28 -6.12 14.15
C ASN A 28 -8.83 -4.99 13.22
N GLU A 29 -9.72 -4.54 12.33
CA GLU A 29 -9.42 -3.51 11.32
C GLU A 29 -8.80 -2.24 11.92
N LYS A 30 -9.29 -1.78 13.09
CA LYS A 30 -8.77 -0.57 13.74
C LYS A 30 -7.32 -0.78 14.18
N LYS A 31 -6.99 -1.93 14.77
CA LYS A 31 -5.62 -2.26 15.19
C LYS A 31 -4.68 -2.37 13.99
N GLU A 32 -5.11 -3.02 12.91
CA GLU A 32 -4.29 -3.15 11.71
C GLU A 32 -4.07 -1.80 11.02
N LYS A 33 -5.11 -0.96 10.90
CA LYS A 33 -4.96 0.40 10.37
C LYS A 33 -3.99 1.25 11.19
N LEU A 34 -4.07 1.20 12.52
CA LEU A 34 -3.12 1.90 13.40
C LEU A 34 -1.69 1.41 13.22
N PHE A 35 -1.50 0.09 13.12
CA PHE A 35 -0.18 -0.49 12.86
C PHE A 35 0.39 0.01 11.54
N TRP A 36 -0.36 -0.13 10.44
CA TRP A 36 0.09 0.29 9.11
C TRP A 36 0.25 1.81 9.00
N SER A 37 -0.58 2.60 9.70
CA SER A 37 -0.45 4.06 9.77
C SER A 37 0.86 4.48 10.42
N LYS A 38 1.18 3.90 11.60
CA LYS A 38 2.44 4.15 12.31
C LYS A 38 3.65 3.65 11.53
N MET A 39 3.52 2.48 10.91
CA MET A 39 4.58 1.91 10.09
C MET A 39 4.83 2.77 8.85
N LEU A 40 3.83 3.08 8.05
CA LEU A 40 4.06 3.82 6.80
C LEU A 40 4.20 5.33 7.00
N ASN A 41 3.94 5.83 8.20
CA ASN A 41 3.76 7.25 8.49
C ASN A 41 2.74 7.87 7.52
N ILE A 42 1.54 7.28 7.50
CA ILE A 42 0.39 7.73 6.69
C ILE A 42 -0.79 7.92 7.64
N PRO A 43 -1.46 9.09 7.65
CA PRO A 43 -2.60 9.33 8.52
C PRO A 43 -3.80 8.45 8.17
N LEU A 44 -4.61 8.11 9.17
CA LEU A 44 -5.75 7.19 9.04
C LEU A 44 -6.83 7.68 8.08
N ASN A 45 -6.96 9.00 7.87
CA ASN A 45 -7.89 9.60 6.91
C ASN A 45 -7.58 9.23 5.45
N GLN A 46 -6.35 8.78 5.15
CA GLN A 46 -5.94 8.30 3.83
C GLN A 46 -6.19 6.79 3.63
N PHE A 47 -6.69 6.09 4.66
CA PHE A 47 -7.05 4.68 4.58
C PHE A 47 -8.50 4.53 4.11
N SER A 48 -8.66 3.90 2.95
CA SER A 48 -9.96 3.53 2.39
C SER A 48 -10.62 2.37 3.16
N LYS A 49 -11.86 2.03 2.78
CA LYS A 49 -12.54 0.83 3.28
C LYS A 49 -11.69 -0.41 3.02
N SER A 50 -11.45 -1.20 4.07
CA SER A 50 -10.70 -2.44 3.97
C SER A 50 -11.52 -3.50 3.23
N THR A 51 -10.84 -4.37 2.50
CA THR A 51 -11.45 -5.58 1.94
C THR A 51 -11.33 -6.69 2.97
N ILE A 52 -12.45 -7.31 3.35
CA ILE A 52 -12.50 -8.39 4.34
C ILE A 52 -12.74 -9.70 3.60
N THR A 53 -11.85 -10.68 3.81
CA THR A 53 -11.94 -12.00 3.19
C THR A 53 -12.00 -13.08 4.26
N ASN A 54 -12.97 -13.99 4.17
CA ASN A 54 -13.04 -15.13 5.09
C ASN A 54 -11.92 -16.13 4.76
N PRO A 55 -11.04 -16.46 5.73
CA PRO A 55 -9.98 -17.42 5.49
C PRO A 55 -10.56 -18.84 5.31
N ASN A 56 -10.16 -19.53 4.23
CA ASN A 56 -10.44 -20.96 4.09
C ASN A 56 -9.57 -21.73 5.09
N ASN A 57 -10.20 -22.50 5.97
CA ASN A 57 -9.65 -23.15 7.17
C ASN A 57 -8.44 -24.11 6.97
N LYS A 58 -7.82 -24.17 5.78
CA LYS A 58 -6.76 -25.13 5.45
C LYS A 58 -5.35 -24.65 5.80
N ARG A 59 -5.09 -23.33 5.87
CA ARG A 59 -3.81 -22.76 6.35
C ARG A 59 -4.03 -21.39 6.99
N LYS A 60 -3.70 -21.25 8.28
CA LYS A 60 -3.69 -19.97 9.00
C LYS A 60 -2.24 -19.54 9.21
N ARG A 61 -1.83 -18.39 8.66
CA ARG A 61 -0.58 -17.73 9.07
C ARG A 61 -0.86 -17.02 10.41
N LEU A 62 -0.24 -17.51 11.47
CA LEU A 62 -0.49 -17.08 12.87
C LEU A 62 -0.19 -15.59 13.14
N GLU A 63 0.58 -14.91 12.28
CA GLU A 63 0.98 -13.51 12.46
C GLU A 63 0.71 -12.61 11.25
N TYR A 64 -0.25 -13.01 10.40
CA TYR A 64 -0.54 -12.27 9.19
C TYR A 64 -1.34 -10.99 9.46
N ARG A 65 -0.71 -9.82 9.35
CA ARG A 65 -1.34 -8.49 9.54
C ARG A 65 -2.11 -7.96 8.33
N GLY A 66 -2.56 -8.87 7.46
CA GLY A 66 -3.16 -8.52 6.18
C GLY A 66 -2.15 -8.05 5.13
N THR A 67 -2.67 -7.66 3.98
CA THR A 67 -1.89 -7.02 2.90
C THR A 67 -2.24 -5.54 2.83
N CYS A 68 -1.23 -4.69 2.73
CA CYS A 68 -1.38 -3.25 2.55
C CYS A 68 -1.12 -2.87 1.09
N THR A 69 -2.15 -2.39 0.39
CA THR A 69 -2.04 -1.84 -0.96
C THR A 69 -1.98 -0.32 -0.90
N ILE A 70 -0.92 0.26 -1.47
CA ILE A 70 -0.75 1.70 -1.62
C ILE A 70 -1.12 2.07 -3.05
N LYS A 71 -1.92 3.13 -3.20
CA LYS A 71 -2.34 3.68 -4.48
C LYS A 71 -1.99 5.16 -4.55
N TYR A 72 -1.55 5.60 -5.71
CA TYR A 72 -1.23 6.99 -5.99
C TYR A 72 -1.82 7.36 -7.36
N TYR A 73 -2.87 8.18 -7.35
CA TYR A 73 -3.68 8.47 -8.53
C TYR A 73 -3.17 9.72 -9.26
N ASP A 74 -1.99 9.61 -9.88
CA ASP A 74 -1.39 10.71 -10.64
C ASP A 74 -0.89 10.22 -12.01
N VAL A 75 -1.49 10.77 -13.07
CA VAL A 75 -1.16 10.40 -14.45
C VAL A 75 0.25 10.85 -14.81
N LYS A 76 0.73 11.99 -14.30
CA LYS A 76 2.09 12.48 -14.61
C LYS A 76 3.14 11.51 -14.07
N LEU A 77 2.95 11.05 -12.83
CA LEU A 77 3.84 10.08 -12.22
C LEU A 77 3.82 8.74 -12.97
N LEU A 78 2.63 8.28 -13.37
CA LEU A 78 2.50 7.06 -14.19
C LEU A 78 3.31 7.19 -15.49
N LEU A 79 3.14 8.29 -16.22
CA LEU A 79 3.85 8.53 -17.48
C LEU A 79 5.38 8.60 -17.27
N GLN A 80 5.85 9.20 -16.19
CA GLN A 80 7.28 9.22 -15.85
C GLN A 80 7.82 7.81 -15.60
N ILE A 81 7.14 7.01 -14.77
CA ILE A 81 7.53 5.62 -14.48
C ILE A 81 7.52 4.78 -15.76
N THR A 82 6.49 4.92 -16.59
CA THR A 82 6.39 4.22 -17.88
C THR A 82 7.46 4.66 -18.86
N GLY A 83 7.82 5.95 -18.90
CA GLY A 83 8.90 6.46 -19.74
C GLY A 83 10.26 5.88 -19.34
N ILE A 84 10.56 5.87 -18.04
CA ILE A 84 11.77 5.25 -17.47
C ILE A 84 11.79 3.76 -17.84
N TYR A 85 10.70 3.04 -17.60
CA TYR A 85 10.58 1.62 -17.94
C TYR A 85 10.76 1.38 -19.45
N SER A 86 10.19 2.21 -20.33
CA SER A 86 10.33 2.04 -21.78
C SER A 86 11.75 2.28 -22.25
N PHE A 87 12.46 3.22 -21.63
CA PHE A 87 13.86 3.49 -21.91
C PHE A 87 14.75 2.31 -21.51
N PHE A 88 14.68 1.88 -20.24
CA PHE A 88 15.54 0.81 -19.72
C PHE A 88 15.07 -0.61 -20.10
N GLY A 89 13.78 -0.83 -20.28
CA GLY A 89 13.20 -2.14 -20.61
C GLY A 89 13.42 -2.55 -22.07
N LYS A 90 13.88 -1.65 -22.94
CA LYS A 90 14.38 -1.97 -24.28
C LYS A 90 15.89 -2.25 -24.32
N LEU A 91 16.58 -1.99 -23.21
CA LEU A 91 18.03 -2.16 -23.05
C LEU A 91 18.41 -3.58 -22.58
N PHE A 92 17.43 -4.43 -22.27
CA PHE A 92 17.56 -5.85 -21.92
C PHE A 92 16.65 -6.68 -22.83
#